data_AF-A0A8T4X346-F1
#
_entry.id   AF-A0A8T4X346-F1
#
_cell.length_a   1.000
_cell.length_b   1.000
_cell.length_c   1.000
_cell.angle_alpha   90.00
_cell.angle_beta   90.00
_cell.angle_gamma   90.00
#
_symmetry.space_group_name_H-M   'P 1'
#
loop_
_entity.id
_entity.type
_entity.pdbx_description
1 polymer ?
#
loop_
_entity_poly.entity_id
_entity_poly.type
_entity_poly.pdbx_seq_one_letter_code
_entity_poly.pdbx_strand_id
1 'polypeptide(L)'
;MTYITSKKQKMTSRRAVAPIIATLLLVAIAVVGGSIVFVFSQGFFSSAQVSGSPNIESLKFTGYDASDGTNLLNHDGTTYLAANTPGNGLILGEDVSVYLQSNSVGKVTLGEVRFGGAVYNYTSSGTPTAGQYSVLTAGPGSFLSTSSAELQPGQQVTIVMNLGENIKNGRDTQFKLTTANGAVFVGTIIAGQQSG
;
A
#
# COMPACT_ATOMS: atom_id res chain seq x y z
N MET A 1 -9.04 -61.48 -85.49
CA MET A 1 -8.67 -61.72 -84.08
C MET A 1 -7.67 -60.66 -83.67
N THR A 2 -8.04 -59.86 -82.67
CA THR A 2 -7.44 -58.57 -82.31
C THR A 2 -6.38 -58.75 -81.23
N TYR A 3 -5.19 -58.18 -81.39
CA TYR A 3 -4.20 -58.08 -80.32
C TYR A 3 -4.23 -56.66 -79.73
N ILE A 4 -4.52 -56.58 -78.43
CA ILE A 4 -4.61 -55.33 -77.66
C ILE A 4 -3.20 -54.94 -77.20
N THR A 5 -2.70 -53.80 -77.67
CA THR A 5 -1.43 -53.23 -77.24
C THR A 5 -1.59 -52.54 -75.88
N SER A 6 -1.04 -53.13 -74.82
CA SER A 6 -1.00 -52.51 -73.48
C SER A 6 0.03 -51.37 -73.44
N LYS A 7 -0.44 -50.11 -73.41
CA LYS A 7 0.41 -48.96 -73.08
C LYS A 7 0.78 -49.01 -71.59
N LYS A 8 2.02 -49.41 -71.28
CA LYS A 8 2.60 -49.25 -69.94
C LYS A 8 2.69 -47.77 -69.59
N GLN A 9 1.86 -47.33 -68.65
CA GLN A 9 1.87 -45.98 -68.09
C GLN A 9 3.13 -45.79 -67.22
N LYS A 10 4.05 -44.93 -67.66
CA LYS A 10 5.32 -44.62 -66.98
C LYS A 10 5.04 -43.67 -65.80
N MET A 11 4.92 -44.21 -64.59
CA MET A 11 4.86 -43.43 -63.36
C MET A 11 6.24 -42.81 -63.08
N THR A 12 6.39 -41.50 -63.32
CA THR A 12 7.61 -40.77 -62.97
C THR A 12 7.63 -40.51 -61.46
N SER A 13 8.69 -40.97 -60.77
CA SER A 13 8.79 -40.85 -59.31
C SER A 13 9.07 -39.42 -58.87
N ARG A 14 8.09 -38.77 -58.23
CA ARG A 14 8.31 -37.55 -57.43
C ARG A 14 8.93 -37.95 -56.08
N ARG A 15 10.24 -38.18 -56.01
CA ARG A 15 10.89 -38.80 -54.83
C ARG A 15 11.88 -37.93 -54.04
N ALA A 16 12.02 -36.65 -54.34
CA ALA A 16 12.92 -35.76 -53.59
C ALA A 16 12.21 -34.64 -52.80
N VAL A 17 10.91 -34.42 -53.01
CA VAL A 17 10.20 -33.24 -52.47
C VAL A 17 9.72 -33.47 -51.03
N ALA A 18 9.35 -34.70 -50.67
CA ALA A 18 8.83 -35.01 -49.32
C ALA A 18 9.83 -34.76 -48.18
N PRO A 19 11.13 -35.13 -48.30
CA PRO A 19 12.12 -34.85 -47.26
C PRO A 19 12.37 -33.36 -47.05
N ILE A 20 12.36 -32.57 -48.13
CA ILE A 20 12.59 -31.11 -48.09
C ILE A 20 11.41 -30.40 -47.44
N ILE A 21 10.18 -30.81 -47.73
CA ILE A 21 8.99 -30.23 -47.10
C ILE A 21 9.00 -30.54 -45.59
N ALA A 22 9.37 -31.76 -45.20
CA ALA A 22 9.44 -32.15 -43.79
C ALA A 22 10.45 -31.32 -43.00
N THR A 23 11.64 -31.07 -43.55
CA THR A 23 12.65 -30.24 -42.88
C THR A 23 12.23 -28.78 -42.79
N LEU A 24 11.61 -28.23 -43.84
CA LEU A 24 11.09 -26.85 -43.81
C LEU A 24 9.97 -26.68 -42.77
N LEU A 25 9.05 -27.65 -42.67
CA LEU A 25 8.01 -27.63 -41.65
C LEU A 25 8.56 -27.76 -40.23
N LEU A 26 9.56 -28.63 -40.03
CA LEU A 26 10.21 -28.79 -38.73
C LEU A 26 10.91 -27.51 -38.27
N VAL A 27 11.64 -26.85 -39.18
CA VAL A 27 12.29 -25.57 -38.88
C VAL A 27 11.24 -24.50 -38.58
N ALA A 28 10.16 -24.43 -39.34
CA ALA A 28 9.09 -23.46 -39.11
C ALA A 28 8.46 -23.62 -37.71
N ILE A 29 8.16 -24.86 -37.29
CA ILE A 29 7.59 -25.14 -35.97
C ILE A 29 8.60 -24.80 -34.86
N ALA A 30 9.89 -25.12 -35.05
CA ALA A 30 10.93 -24.81 -34.08
C ALA A 30 11.09 -23.30 -33.86
N VAL A 31 11.06 -22.51 -34.95
CA VAL A 31 11.18 -21.05 -34.88
C VAL A 31 9.96 -20.43 -34.20
N VAL A 32 8.75 -20.89 -34.52
CA VAL A 32 7.51 -20.41 -33.89
C VAL A 32 7.43 -20.81 -32.42
N GLY A 33 7.82 -22.04 -32.07
CA GLY A 33 7.89 -22.49 -30.69
C GLY A 33 8.91 -21.68 -29.87
N GLY A 34 10.08 -21.42 -30.44
CA GLY A 34 11.13 -20.61 -29.81
C GLY A 34 10.71 -19.16 -29.58
N SER A 35 10.04 -18.53 -30.55
CA SER A 35 9.58 -17.15 -30.39
C SER A 35 8.49 -16.99 -29.34
N ILE A 36 7.55 -17.95 -29.23
CA ILE A 36 6.52 -17.95 -28.19
C ILE A 36 7.14 -18.09 -26.80
N VAL A 37 8.06 -19.04 -26.62
CA VAL A 37 8.76 -19.23 -25.34
C VAL A 37 9.58 -18.00 -24.96
N PHE A 38 10.24 -17.37 -25.94
CA PHE A 38 11.01 -16.15 -25.71
C PHE A 38 10.12 -14.98 -25.27
N VAL A 39 9.00 -14.71 -25.96
CA VAL A 39 8.05 -13.64 -25.59
C VAL A 39 7.38 -13.92 -24.25
N PHE A 40 6.97 -15.16 -23.99
CA PHE A 40 6.42 -15.56 -22.69
C PHE A 40 7.46 -15.38 -21.58
N SER A 41 8.72 -15.74 -21.83
CA SER A 41 9.79 -15.57 -20.85
C SER A 41 10.08 -14.10 -20.56
N GLN A 42 9.99 -13.18 -21.54
CA GLN A 42 10.09 -11.74 -21.28
C GLN A 42 8.95 -11.25 -20.36
N GLY A 43 7.72 -11.69 -20.59
CA GLY A 43 6.58 -11.39 -19.71
C GLY A 43 6.78 -11.97 -18.30
N PHE A 44 7.37 -13.17 -18.20
CA PHE A 44 7.71 -13.79 -16.94
C PHE A 44 8.87 -13.08 -16.22
N PHE A 45 9.96 -12.68 -16.90
CA PHE A 45 11.08 -11.98 -16.25
C PHE A 45 10.76 -10.54 -15.86
N SER A 46 9.84 -9.88 -16.56
CA SER A 46 9.35 -8.54 -16.21
C SER A 46 8.34 -8.56 -15.06
N SER A 47 7.53 -9.62 -14.94
CA SER A 47 6.60 -9.78 -13.80
C SER A 47 7.23 -10.49 -12.59
N ALA A 48 8.15 -11.43 -12.83
CA ALA A 48 8.96 -12.12 -11.84
C ALA A 48 10.31 -11.42 -11.59
N GLN A 49 10.40 -10.12 -11.89
CA GLN A 49 11.36 -9.26 -11.21
C GLN A 49 10.94 -9.21 -9.73
N VAL A 50 11.28 -10.28 -9.00
CA VAL A 50 11.06 -10.56 -7.56
C VAL A 50 11.95 -9.65 -6.70
N SER A 51 12.08 -8.40 -7.12
CA SER A 51 12.66 -7.28 -6.40
C SER A 51 12.48 -6.03 -7.26
N GLY A 52 11.23 -5.69 -7.64
CA GLY A 52 10.91 -4.27 -7.81
C GLY A 52 11.32 -3.58 -6.51
N SER A 53 12.22 -2.61 -6.59
CA SER A 53 12.96 -1.99 -5.47
C SER A 53 12.24 -2.13 -4.11
N PRO A 54 12.86 -2.70 -3.07
CA PRO A 54 12.22 -2.77 -1.76
C PRO A 54 11.73 -1.37 -1.40
N ASN A 55 10.41 -1.20 -1.32
CA ASN A 55 9.82 0.03 -0.83
C ASN A 55 10.15 0.08 0.66
N ILE A 56 11.26 0.74 0.98
CA ILE A 56 11.66 0.98 2.36
C ILE A 56 10.61 1.93 2.93
N GLU A 57 9.69 1.36 3.69
CA GLU A 57 8.76 2.13 4.51
C GLU A 57 9.47 2.54 5.79
N SER A 58 9.49 3.84 6.04
CA SER A 58 10.10 4.44 7.21
C SER A 58 9.19 5.57 7.67
N LEU A 59 8.58 5.37 8.84
CA LEU A 59 7.79 6.38 9.52
C LEU A 59 8.52 6.75 10.82
N LYS A 60 8.64 8.06 11.06
CA LYS A 60 9.22 8.60 12.30
C LYS A 60 8.14 9.34 13.07
N PHE A 61 7.96 8.99 14.34
CA PHE A 61 7.18 9.80 15.27
C PHE A 61 7.96 11.05 15.63
N THR A 62 7.39 12.22 15.36
CA THR A 62 8.02 13.51 15.67
C THR A 62 7.49 14.12 16.96
N GLY A 63 6.28 13.75 17.38
CA GLY A 63 5.67 14.27 18.59
C GLY A 63 4.21 13.83 18.74
N TYR A 64 3.55 14.35 19.77
CA TYR A 64 2.13 14.16 20.05
C TYR A 64 1.61 15.32 20.90
N ASP A 65 0.30 15.53 20.82
CA ASP A 65 -0.44 16.35 21.77
C ASP A 65 -1.63 15.53 22.28
N ALA A 66 -1.53 15.11 23.53
CA ALA A 66 -2.56 14.36 24.23
C ALA A 66 -3.08 15.18 25.42
N SER A 67 -3.04 16.51 25.33
CA SER A 67 -3.55 17.39 26.39
C SER A 67 -5.08 17.34 26.49
N ASP A 68 -5.60 17.56 27.69
CA ASP A 68 -7.04 17.69 27.98
C ASP A 68 -7.57 19.11 27.62
N GLY A 69 -6.99 19.74 26.61
CA GLY A 69 -7.36 21.08 26.17
C GLY A 69 -8.33 21.03 25.00
N THR A 70 -9.24 22.02 24.89
CA THR A 70 -10.09 22.16 23.68
C THR A 70 -9.28 22.48 22.42
N ASN A 71 -8.03 22.91 22.57
CA ASN A 71 -7.13 23.22 21.46
C ASN A 71 -5.96 22.26 21.52
N LEU A 72 -5.82 21.45 20.47
CA LEU A 72 -4.65 20.59 20.28
C LEU A 72 -3.77 21.17 19.20
N LEU A 73 -2.47 20.96 19.35
CA LEU A 73 -1.48 21.30 18.34
C LEU A 73 -1.40 20.21 17.26
N ASN A 74 -0.98 20.63 16.07
CA ASN A 74 -0.61 19.75 14.98
C ASN A 74 0.89 19.85 14.65
N HIS A 75 1.32 19.08 13.66
CA HIS A 75 2.70 19.01 13.21
C HIS A 75 3.26 20.35 12.69
N ASP A 76 2.40 21.26 12.23
CA ASP A 76 2.78 22.61 11.80
C ASP A 76 2.90 23.60 12.98
N GLY A 77 2.61 23.16 14.22
CA GLY A 77 2.54 24.02 15.39
C GLY A 77 1.31 24.94 15.41
N THR A 78 0.31 24.67 14.56
CA THR A 78 -0.97 25.39 14.58
C THR A 78 -1.98 24.65 15.44
N THR A 79 -2.88 25.38 16.08
CA THR A 79 -3.93 24.81 16.93
C THR A 79 -5.19 24.53 16.13
N TYR A 80 -5.86 23.41 16.43
CA TYR A 80 -7.21 23.13 15.94
C TYR A 80 -8.15 22.82 17.11
N LEU A 81 -9.44 23.01 16.89
CA LEU A 81 -10.47 22.76 17.89
C LEU A 81 -10.70 21.24 17.99
N ALA A 82 -10.37 20.68 19.14
CA ALA A 82 -10.61 19.30 19.50
C ALA A 82 -11.96 19.14 20.20
N ALA A 83 -12.48 17.91 20.22
CA ALA A 83 -13.70 17.53 20.94
C ALA A 83 -13.52 17.41 22.47
N ASN A 84 -12.37 17.82 23.02
CA ASN A 84 -11.99 17.62 24.42
C ASN A 84 -12.76 18.57 25.35
N THR A 85 -13.05 18.12 26.57
CA THR A 85 -13.72 18.92 27.59
C THR A 85 -12.78 19.15 28.77
N PRO A 86 -12.17 20.32 28.94
CA PRO A 86 -11.10 20.50 29.91
C PRO A 86 -11.47 20.14 31.36
N GLY A 87 -10.57 19.41 32.02
CA GLY A 87 -10.63 19.12 33.44
C GLY A 87 -11.32 17.80 33.80
N ASN A 88 -11.74 17.01 32.82
CA ASN A 88 -12.27 15.65 33.01
C ASN A 88 -11.21 14.55 32.75
N GLY A 89 -10.03 14.93 32.22
CA GLY A 89 -9.03 14.01 31.69
C GLY A 89 -9.45 13.34 30.39
N LEU A 90 -8.54 12.60 29.75
CA LEU A 90 -8.82 11.97 28.45
C LEU A 90 -9.92 10.89 28.53
N ILE A 91 -11.14 11.22 28.12
CA ILE A 91 -12.28 10.29 28.11
C ILE A 91 -12.71 9.92 26.69
N LEU A 92 -13.62 8.95 26.58
CA LEU A 92 -14.23 8.55 25.32
C LEU A 92 -14.85 9.76 24.60
N GLY A 93 -14.56 9.87 23.30
CA GLY A 93 -15.07 10.96 22.46
C GLY A 93 -14.13 12.17 22.37
N GLU A 94 -12.99 12.15 23.04
CA GLU A 94 -11.99 13.22 22.98
C GLU A 94 -10.89 12.93 21.97
N ASP A 95 -10.21 13.94 21.47
CA ASP A 95 -9.17 13.84 20.46
C ASP A 95 -7.76 13.77 21.07
N VAL A 96 -6.90 13.04 20.37
CA VAL A 96 -5.44 13.00 20.58
C VAL A 96 -4.74 13.16 19.24
N SER A 97 -3.73 14.04 19.20
CA SER A 97 -2.88 14.27 18.04
C SER A 97 -1.59 13.48 18.13
N VAL A 98 -1.19 12.82 17.04
CA VAL A 98 0.14 12.19 16.92
C VAL A 98 0.81 12.67 15.63
N TYR A 99 2.05 13.13 15.71
CA TYR A 99 2.77 13.70 14.58
C TYR A 99 3.69 12.65 13.95
N LEU A 100 3.53 12.46 12.64
CA LEU A 100 4.25 11.45 11.89
C LEU A 100 4.95 12.10 10.70
N GLN A 101 6.22 11.75 10.51
CA GLN A 101 6.99 12.08 9.33
C GLN A 101 7.18 10.81 8.49
N SER A 102 6.79 10.87 7.22
CA SER A 102 7.16 9.85 6.24
C SER A 102 8.57 10.10 5.73
N ASN A 103 9.48 9.18 6.05
CA ASN A 103 10.84 9.11 5.51
C ASN A 103 10.97 7.99 4.47
N SER A 104 9.84 7.51 3.97
CA SER A 104 9.78 6.41 3.02
C SER A 104 10.21 6.87 1.63
N VAL A 105 10.75 5.94 0.84
CA VAL A 105 11.14 6.20 -0.55
C VAL A 105 9.95 6.22 -1.51
N GLY A 106 8.80 5.69 -1.08
CA GLY A 106 7.55 5.61 -1.84
C GLY A 106 6.34 5.96 -0.97
N LYS A 107 5.16 6.01 -1.60
CA LYS A 107 3.89 6.26 -0.92
C LYS A 107 3.62 5.15 0.12
N VAL A 108 3.19 5.53 1.32
CA VAL A 108 2.86 4.58 2.40
C VAL A 108 1.36 4.62 2.64
N THR A 109 0.72 3.45 2.66
CA THR A 109 -0.67 3.32 3.10
C THR A 109 -0.70 2.82 4.54
N LEU A 110 -1.39 3.54 5.43
CA LEU A 110 -1.60 3.12 6.81
C LEU A 110 -2.63 1.98 6.83
N GLY A 111 -2.29 0.88 7.50
CA GLY A 111 -3.13 -0.31 7.59
C GLY A 111 -3.93 -0.33 8.90
N GLU A 112 -3.26 -0.50 10.03
CA GLU A 112 -3.87 -0.57 11.35
C GLU A 112 -3.27 0.49 12.28
N VAL A 113 -4.12 1.32 12.88
CA VAL A 113 -3.74 2.27 13.93
C VAL A 113 -4.33 1.79 15.24
N ARG A 114 -3.51 1.70 16.28
CA ARG A 114 -3.92 1.33 17.64
C ARG A 114 -3.43 2.34 18.65
N PHE A 115 -4.28 2.58 19.63
CA PHE A 115 -3.97 3.39 20.80
C PHE A 115 -4.71 2.82 22.01
N GLY A 116 -4.09 2.76 23.19
CA GLY A 116 -4.76 2.24 24.40
C GLY A 116 -4.99 0.73 24.45
N GLY A 117 -4.85 0.03 23.31
CA GLY A 117 -5.26 -1.36 23.13
C GLY A 117 -6.38 -1.48 22.09
N ALA A 118 -7.17 -0.41 21.93
CA ALA A 118 -8.19 -0.26 20.90
C ALA A 118 -7.60 -0.09 19.48
N VAL A 119 -8.36 -0.52 18.49
CA VAL A 119 -8.05 -0.34 17.05
C VAL A 119 -8.94 0.78 16.52
N TYR A 120 -8.34 1.70 15.76
CA TYR A 120 -9.01 2.88 15.24
C TYR A 120 -9.24 2.73 13.75
N ASN A 121 -10.45 3.07 13.30
CA ASN A 121 -10.82 3.01 11.89
C ASN A 121 -10.55 4.34 11.20
N TYR A 122 -9.99 4.30 9.99
CA TYR A 122 -9.78 5.50 9.20
C TYR A 122 -11.11 6.12 8.77
N THR A 123 -11.20 7.45 8.84
CA THR A 123 -12.25 8.24 8.20
C THR A 123 -11.67 9.36 7.34
N SER A 124 -12.29 9.57 6.18
CA SER A 124 -11.98 10.65 5.25
C SER A 124 -12.84 11.91 5.48
N SER A 125 -13.69 11.93 6.51
CA SER A 125 -14.58 13.07 6.84
C SER A 125 -13.84 14.27 7.41
N GLY A 126 -12.61 14.08 7.91
CA GLY A 126 -11.86 15.08 8.68
C GLY A 126 -12.31 15.24 10.12
N THR A 127 -13.53 14.81 10.46
CA THR A 127 -14.10 14.80 11.81
C THR A 127 -14.23 13.36 12.31
N PRO A 128 -13.20 12.80 12.99
CA PRO A 128 -13.29 11.47 13.55
C PRO A 128 -14.32 11.40 14.69
N THR A 129 -15.03 10.29 14.78
CA THR A 129 -15.89 9.94 15.93
C THR A 129 -15.24 8.84 16.76
N ALA A 130 -15.79 8.50 17.93
CA ALA A 130 -15.16 7.59 18.89
C ALA A 130 -14.69 6.27 18.22
N GLY A 131 -13.41 5.96 18.38
CA GLY A 131 -12.76 4.80 17.75
C GLY A 131 -12.38 5.00 16.29
N GLN A 132 -12.33 6.24 15.81
CA GLN A 132 -11.89 6.59 14.46
C GLN A 132 -10.68 7.51 14.49
N TYR A 133 -9.95 7.53 13.37
CA TYR A 133 -8.87 8.48 13.14
C TYR A 133 -9.00 9.14 11.77
N SER A 134 -8.56 10.38 11.68
CA SER A 134 -8.36 11.10 10.43
C SER A 134 -6.90 11.51 10.28
N VAL A 135 -6.50 11.86 9.06
CA VAL A 135 -5.13 12.32 8.78
C VAL A 135 -5.21 13.79 8.39
N LEU A 136 -4.65 14.66 9.22
CA LEU A 136 -4.47 16.08 8.93
C LEU A 136 -3.16 16.27 8.16
N THR A 137 -3.25 16.69 6.91
CA THR A 137 -2.10 16.86 6.01
C THR A 137 -1.51 18.26 6.02
N ALA A 138 -2.30 19.25 6.42
CA ALA A 138 -1.84 20.62 6.67
C ALA A 138 -2.80 21.29 7.67
N GLY A 139 -2.24 22.00 8.64
CA GLY A 139 -3.00 22.64 9.69
C GLY A 139 -3.83 23.85 9.23
N PRO A 140 -4.94 24.18 9.93
CA PRO A 140 -5.64 23.39 10.95
C PRO A 140 -6.82 22.56 10.38
N GLY A 141 -7.09 22.60 9.07
CA GLY A 141 -8.33 22.06 8.50
C GLY A 141 -8.19 21.23 7.23
N SER A 142 -6.97 20.99 6.74
CA SER A 142 -6.77 20.17 5.54
C SER A 142 -6.58 18.72 5.93
N PHE A 143 -7.67 17.95 5.83
CA PHE A 143 -7.66 16.51 6.07
C PHE A 143 -7.57 15.73 4.76
N LEU A 144 -6.94 14.57 4.86
CA LEU A 144 -6.91 13.60 3.79
C LEU A 144 -8.33 13.08 3.53
N SER A 145 -8.81 13.26 2.29
CA SER A 145 -10.17 12.91 1.87
C SER A 145 -10.22 11.66 0.98
N THR A 146 -9.09 10.98 0.79
CA THR A 146 -9.00 9.73 0.02
C THR A 146 -9.63 8.58 0.79
N SER A 147 -10.04 7.52 0.08
CA SER A 147 -10.65 6.32 0.66
C SER A 147 -9.70 5.47 1.51
N SER A 148 -8.41 5.71 1.43
CA SER A 148 -7.38 5.08 2.26
C SER A 148 -6.43 6.13 2.80
N ALA A 149 -5.86 5.86 3.99
CA ALA A 149 -4.91 6.74 4.65
C ALA A 149 -3.53 6.60 3.99
N GLU A 150 -3.25 7.42 2.98
CA GLU A 150 -2.00 7.41 2.21
C GLU A 150 -1.13 8.62 2.52
N LEU A 151 0.16 8.39 2.73
CA LEU A 151 1.17 9.41 3.00
C LEU A 151 2.17 9.48 1.86
N GLN A 152 2.48 10.70 1.40
CA GLN A 152 3.51 10.90 0.39
C GLN A 152 4.93 10.81 1.00
N PRO A 153 5.95 10.44 0.21
CA PRO A 153 7.35 10.53 0.63
C PRO A 153 7.71 11.93 1.14
N GLY A 154 8.39 12.02 2.29
CA GLY A 154 8.82 13.30 2.85
C GLY A 154 7.71 14.14 3.49
N GLN A 155 6.46 13.67 3.48
CA GLN A 155 5.34 14.40 4.07
C GLN A 155 5.28 14.22 5.59
N GLN A 156 5.06 15.32 6.31
CA GLN A 156 4.66 15.30 7.71
C GLN A 156 3.13 15.41 7.81
N VAL A 157 2.54 14.69 8.76
CA VAL A 157 1.09 14.70 9.00
C VAL A 157 0.80 14.59 10.49
N THR A 158 -0.42 14.95 10.87
CA THR A 158 -0.98 14.67 12.18
C THR A 158 -2.07 13.61 12.05
N ILE A 159 -1.94 12.52 12.79
CA ILE A 159 -3.01 11.56 13.00
C ILE A 159 -3.86 12.11 14.15
N VAL A 160 -5.11 12.46 13.85
CA VAL A 160 -6.09 12.91 14.84
C VAL A 160 -6.96 11.71 15.16
N MET A 161 -6.91 11.24 16.40
CA MET A 161 -7.68 10.09 16.86
C MET A 161 -8.72 10.52 17.85
N ASN A 162 -9.97 10.11 17.64
CA ASN A 162 -11.03 10.33 18.61
C ASN A 162 -11.20 9.08 19.49
N LEU A 163 -10.94 9.22 20.78
CA LEU A 163 -10.76 8.14 21.75
C LEU A 163 -11.99 7.22 21.81
N GLY A 164 -11.74 5.93 21.57
CA GLY A 164 -12.75 4.88 21.72
C GLY A 164 -12.90 4.36 23.15
N GLU A 165 -12.03 4.78 24.06
CA GLU A 165 -12.02 4.35 25.47
C GLU A 165 -11.44 5.45 26.37
N ASN A 166 -11.73 5.36 27.68
CA ASN A 166 -11.21 6.31 28.65
C ASN A 166 -9.74 6.00 28.98
N ILE A 167 -8.88 7.01 28.92
CA ILE A 167 -7.46 6.88 29.24
C ILE A 167 -7.15 7.81 30.41
N LYS A 168 -6.74 7.21 31.53
CA LYS A 168 -6.38 8.00 32.72
C LYS A 168 -5.20 8.92 32.40
N ASN A 169 -5.36 10.20 32.74
CA ASN A 169 -4.31 11.20 32.62
C ASN A 169 -3.04 10.77 33.40
N GLY A 170 -1.86 11.04 32.84
CA GLY A 170 -0.56 10.65 33.38
C GLY A 170 -0.17 9.19 33.14
N ARG A 171 -0.97 8.42 32.37
CA ARG A 171 -0.64 7.04 32.00
C ARG A 171 0.12 6.98 30.68
N ASP A 172 1.21 6.22 30.68
CA ASP A 172 1.91 5.82 29.47
C ASP A 172 1.03 4.87 28.66
N THR A 173 0.72 5.27 27.43
CA THR A 173 -0.12 4.52 26.51
C THR A 173 0.65 4.26 25.22
N GLN A 174 0.58 3.02 24.72
CA GLN A 174 1.25 2.65 23.50
C GLN A 174 0.44 3.10 22.28
N PHE A 175 1.12 3.78 21.35
CA PHE A 175 0.64 4.01 20.00
C PHE A 175 1.32 3.00 19.07
N LYS A 176 0.55 2.23 18.32
CA LYS A 176 1.06 1.28 17.33
C LYS A 176 0.44 1.57 15.99
N LEU A 177 1.28 1.65 14.97
CA LEU A 177 0.87 1.80 13.59
C LEU A 177 1.47 0.70 12.75
N THR A 178 0.62 0.05 11.96
CA THR A 178 1.02 -0.97 11.00
C THR A 178 0.66 -0.47 9.61
N THR A 179 1.59 -0.51 8.67
CA THR A 179 1.33 -0.15 7.27
C THR A 179 0.59 -1.28 6.56
N ALA A 180 0.01 -1.00 5.40
CA ALA A 180 -0.63 -2.02 4.57
C ALA A 180 0.35 -3.14 4.12
N ASN A 181 1.65 -2.82 4.06
CA ASN A 181 2.71 -3.77 3.72
C ASN A 181 3.26 -4.53 4.95
N GLY A 182 2.71 -4.28 6.15
CA GLY A 182 3.04 -5.01 7.37
C GLY A 182 4.20 -4.45 8.18
N ALA A 183 4.77 -3.29 7.83
CA ALA A 183 5.75 -2.62 8.65
C ALA A 183 5.09 -2.07 9.92
N VAL A 184 5.71 -2.29 11.09
CA VAL A 184 5.15 -1.91 12.40
C VAL A 184 6.02 -0.83 13.03
N PHE A 185 5.38 0.26 13.43
CA PHE A 185 5.98 1.39 14.14
C PHE A 185 5.28 1.55 15.48
N VAL A 186 6.06 1.71 16.55
CA VAL A 186 5.53 1.82 17.92
C VAL A 186 6.08 3.08 18.57
N GLY A 187 5.19 3.86 19.18
CA GLY A 187 5.48 5.02 19.98
C GLY A 187 4.84 4.92 21.37
N THR A 188 5.31 5.74 22.30
CA THR A 188 4.69 5.88 23.63
C THR A 188 4.18 7.31 23.75
N ILE A 189 2.97 7.45 24.25
CA ILE A 189 2.28 8.73 24.45
C ILE A 189 1.86 8.77 25.92
N ILE A 190 2.15 9.88 26.57
CA ILE A 190 1.73 10.14 27.94
C ILE A 190 0.43 10.94 27.89
N ALA A 191 -0.64 10.35 28.40
CA ALA A 191 -1.94 11.02 28.48
C ALA A 191 -1.85 12.33 29.28
N GLY A 192 -2.45 13.40 28.75
CA GLY A 192 -2.44 14.75 29.33
C GLY A 192 -1.16 15.55 29.14
N GLN A 193 -0.22 15.06 28.32
CA GLN A 193 1.00 15.78 27.99
C GLN A 193 1.10 16.06 26.50
N GLN A 194 1.91 17.06 26.19
CA GLN A 194 2.35 17.38 24.84
C GLN A 194 3.87 17.15 24.77
N SER A 195 4.33 16.56 23.68
CA SER A 195 5.75 16.36 23.39
C SER A 195 5.99 16.60 21.90
N GLY A 196 7.00 17.41 21.55
CA GLY A 196 7.35 17.72 20.16
C GLY A 196 8.77 18.25 20.05
#